data_AF-A0A9D7IU77-F1
#
_entry.id   AF-A0A9D7IU77-F1
#
_cell.length_a   1.000
_cell.length_b   1.000
_cell.length_c   1.000
_cell.angle_alpha   90.00
_cell.angle_beta   90.00
_cell.angle_gamma   90.00
#
_symmetry.space_group_name_H-M   'P 1'
#
loop_
_entity.id
_entity.type
_entity.pdbx_description
1 polymer ?
#
loop_
_entity_poly.entity_id
_entity_poly.type
_entity_poly.pdbx_seq_one_letter_code
_entity_poly.pdbx_strand_id
1 'polypeptide(L)' 'MSLLTVSVSQSITAGGEIKHHPQFGSKLIDARNVDVWLPPGYDGNKARRYPVLYMHDGQNIFDGKSALAG' A
#
# COMPACT_ATOMS: atom_id res chain seq x y z
N MET A 1 -5.34 22.50 -28.41
CA MET A 1 -5.57 21.79 -27.13
C MET A 1 -4.64 20.59 -27.11
N SER A 2 -3.60 20.65 -26.29
CA SER A 2 -2.58 19.59 -26.20
C SER A 2 -2.88 18.73 -24.96
N LEU A 3 -3.03 17.41 -25.12
CA LEU A 3 -3.11 16.49 -24.00
C LEU A 3 -1.69 16.21 -23.49
N LEU A 4 -1.42 16.55 -22.23
CA LEU A 4 -0.22 16.07 -21.55
C LEU A 4 -0.40 14.58 -21.22
N THR A 5 0.34 13.73 -21.91
CA THR A 5 0.54 12.33 -21.52
C THR A 5 1.53 12.30 -20.36
N VAL A 6 1.10 11.86 -19.16
CA VAL A 6 2.02 11.58 -18.06
C VAL A 6 2.49 10.14 -18.19
N SER A 7 3.71 9.93 -18.67
CA SER A 7 4.39 8.63 -18.56
C SER A 7 4.92 8.48 -17.14
N VAL A 8 4.28 7.63 -16.34
CA VAL A 8 4.87 7.17 -15.07
C VAL A 8 5.92 6.13 -15.41
N SER A 9 7.18 6.56 -15.50
CA SER A 9 8.33 5.67 -15.55
C SER A 9 9.29 6.06 -14.43
N GLN A 10 9.04 5.51 -13.25
CA GLN A 10 10.01 5.44 -12.17
C GLN A 10 9.52 4.39 -11.17
N SER A 11 10.30 3.33 -11.00
CA SER A 11 10.15 2.41 -9.87
C SER A 11 10.12 3.24 -8.59
N ILE A 12 9.01 3.17 -7.84
CA ILE A 12 8.90 3.71 -6.48
C ILE A 12 9.82 2.91 -5.55
N THR A 13 11.13 3.08 -5.70
CA THR A 13 12.10 2.67 -4.67
C THR A 13 12.22 3.80 -3.66
N ALA A 14 11.09 4.22 -3.08
CA ALA A 14 11.11 4.94 -1.83
C ALA A 14 11.33 3.85 -0.77
N GLY A 15 12.54 3.75 -0.21
CA GLY A 15 13.02 2.64 0.64
C GLY A 15 12.31 2.44 1.99
N GLY A 16 10.99 2.54 2.02
CA GLY A 16 10.16 2.17 3.16
C GLY A 16 9.96 0.66 3.27
N GLU A 17 9.36 0.24 4.38
CA GLU A 17 9.11 -1.16 4.71
C GLU A 17 7.61 -1.44 4.57
N ILE A 18 7.24 -2.56 3.93
CA ILE A 18 5.86 -3.06 3.96
C ILE A 18 5.74 -4.08 5.09
N LYS A 19 4.85 -3.81 6.05
CA LYS A 19 4.48 -4.75 7.11
C LYS A 19 3.19 -5.47 6.72
N HIS A 20 3.31 -6.77 6.55
CA HIS A 20 2.20 -7.65 6.20
C HIS A 20 1.47 -8.14 7.45
N HIS A 21 0.15 -7.99 7.47
CA HIS A 21 -0.74 -8.52 8.51
C HIS A 21 -1.72 -9.51 7.87
N PRO A 22 -1.34 -10.79 7.73
CA PRO A 22 -2.22 -11.80 7.17
C PRO A 22 -3.37 -12.11 8.14
N GLN A 23 -4.58 -12.33 7.59
CA GLN A 23 -5.77 -12.71 8.36
C GLN A 23 -6.03 -11.77 9.56
N PHE A 24 -5.91 -10.46 9.32
CA PHE A 24 -6.21 -9.44 10.32
C PHE A 24 -7.70 -9.49 10.68
N GLY A 25 -7.99 -9.95 11.90
CA GLY A 25 -9.35 -10.13 12.41
C GLY A 25 -10.00 -8.81 12.83
N SER A 26 -11.32 -8.74 12.65
CA SER A 26 -12.14 -7.63 13.13
C SER A 26 -13.42 -8.14 13.79
N LYS A 27 -14.11 -7.28 14.56
CA LYS A 27 -15.42 -7.63 15.15
C LYS A 27 -16.58 -7.47 14.17
N LEU A 28 -16.36 -6.82 13.03
CA LEU A 28 -17.43 -6.37 12.12
C LEU A 28 -17.50 -7.23 10.85
N ILE A 29 -16.37 -7.76 10.42
CA ILE A 29 -16.21 -8.55 9.20
C ILE A 29 -15.18 -9.67 9.40
N ASP A 30 -15.25 -10.68 8.53
CA ASP A 30 -14.25 -11.75 8.45
C ASP A 30 -12.83 -11.22 8.30
N ALA A 31 -11.87 -12.03 8.74
CA ALA A 31 -10.45 -11.70 8.67
C ALA A 31 -9.99 -11.45 7.22
N ARG A 32 -9.16 -10.42 7.02
CA ARG A 32 -8.59 -10.07 5.70
C ARG A 32 -7.11 -9.73 5.82
N ASN A 33 -6.38 -9.83 4.73
CA ASN A 33 -4.99 -9.40 4.71
C ASN A 33 -4.93 -7.86 4.68
N VAL A 34 -4.00 -7.29 5.45
CA VAL A 34 -3.77 -5.84 5.52
C VAL A 34 -2.27 -5.60 5.38
N ASP A 35 -1.89 -4.72 4.46
CA ASP A 35 -0.51 -4.30 4.28
C ASP A 35 -0.34 -2.84 4.69
N VAL A 36 0.73 -2.57 5.43
CA VAL A 36 1.04 -1.22 5.93
C VAL A 36 2.42 -0.83 5.43
N TRP A 37 2.48 0.16 4.55
CA TRP A 37 3.75 0.77 4.19
C TRP A 37 4.18 1.78 5.25
N LEU A 38 5.42 1.65 5.71
CA LEU A 38 6.05 2.55 6.67
C LEU A 38 7.20 3.31 6.01
N PRO A 39 7.32 4.62 6.24
CA PRO A 39 8.43 5.40 5.70
C PRO A 39 9.77 4.95 6.31
N PRO A 40 10.90 5.18 5.60
CA PRO A 40 12.23 4.92 6.13
C PRO A 40 12.43 5.54 7.52
N GLY A 41 13.01 4.77 8.44
CA GLY A 41 13.32 5.24 9.80
C GLY A 41 12.12 5.40 10.72
N TYR A 42 10.95 4.86 10.37
CA TYR A 42 9.73 4.90 11.19
C TYR A 42 9.97 4.48 12.65
N ASP A 43 10.70 3.38 12.87
CA ASP A 43 10.95 2.82 14.21
C ASP A 43 12.00 3.61 15.03
N GLY A 44 12.72 4.56 14.41
CA GLY A 44 13.79 5.34 15.05
C GLY A 44 13.31 6.42 16.02
N ASN A 45 12.05 6.86 15.92
CA ASN A 45 11.45 7.81 16.86
C ASN A 45 10.00 7.44 17.17
N LYS A 46 9.79 6.74 18.28
CA LYS A 46 8.47 6.29 18.74
C LYS A 46 7.52 7.42 19.14
N ALA A 47 8.01 8.65 19.36
CA ALA A 47 7.17 9.81 19.65
C ALA A 47 6.66 10.51 18.38
N ARG A 48 7.34 10.33 17.24
CA ARG A 48 6.90 10.87 15.96
C ARG A 48 5.60 10.20 15.53
N ARG A 49 4.71 10.99 14.93
CA ARG A 49 3.46 10.54 14.33
C ARG A 49 3.45 10.95 12.87
N TYR A 50 2.79 10.14 12.05
CA TYR A 50 2.66 10.34 10.62
C TYR A 50 1.17 10.40 10.29
N PRO A 51 0.73 11.26 9.36
CA PRO A 51 -0.62 11.17 8.81
C PRO A 51 -0.80 9.79 8.16
N VAL A 52 -1.99 9.23 8.27
CA VAL A 52 -2.32 7.89 7.75
C VAL A 52 -3.25 8.05 6.56
N LEU A 53 -2.90 7.39 5.45
CA LEU A 53 -3.74 7.26 4.26
C LEU A 53 -4.26 5.82 4.21
N TYR A 54 -5.59 5.67 4.21
CA TYR A 54 -6.24 4.38 4.01
C TYR A 54 -6.62 4.23 2.54
N MET A 55 -6.23 3.12 1.93
CA MET A 55 -6.60 2.78 0.56
C MET A 55 -7.12 1.35 0.57
N HIS A 56 -8.30 1.15 0.00
CA HIS A 56 -8.73 -0.19 -0.40
C HIS A 56 -8.13 -0.45 -1.78
N ASP A 57 -7.34 -1.52 -1.91
CA ASP A 57 -7.10 -2.06 -3.24
C ASP A 57 -8.44 -2.54 -3.79
N GLY A 58 -8.71 -2.28 -5.06
CA GLY A 58 -9.86 -2.85 -5.74
C GLY A 58 -9.64 -4.34 -5.98
N GLN A 59 -10.09 -4.83 -7.12
CA GLN A 59 -9.75 -6.17 -7.59
C GLN A 59 -8.23 -6.25 -7.91
N ASN A 60 -7.38 -6.49 -6.91
CA ASN A 60 -6.00 -6.98 -7.02
C ASN A 60 -5.09 -6.20 -8.01
N ILE A 61 -4.83 -4.91 -7.78
CA ILE A 61 -3.94 -4.12 -8.65
C ILE A 61 -2.51 -4.02 -8.11
N PHE A 62 -2.24 -4.39 -6.85
CA PHE A 62 -0.90 -4.25 -6.28
C PHE A 62 0.08 -5.43 -6.52
N ASP A 63 -0.37 -6.51 -7.15
CA ASP A 63 0.51 -7.56 -7.66
C ASP A 63 0.13 -7.89 -9.11
N GLY A 64 0.98 -7.51 -10.07
CA GLY A 64 0.74 -7.79 -11.49
C GLY A 64 0.65 -9.28 -11.83
N LYS A 65 0.95 -10.18 -10.88
CA LYS A 65 0.75 -11.64 -11.02
C LYS A 65 -0.59 -12.14 -10.49
N SER A 66 -1.33 -11.33 -9.74
CA SER A 66 -2.61 -11.70 -9.11
C SER A 66 -3.82 -11.03 -9.77
N ALA A 67 -3.62 -10.27 -10.84
CA ALA A 67 -4.69 -9.75 -11.68
C ALA A 67 -5.32 -10.91 -12.46
N LEU A 68 -6.57 -11.25 -12.12
CA LEU A 68 -7.38 -12.18 -12.89
C LEU A 68 -7.68 -11.55 -14.24
N ALA A 69 -7.11 -12.11 -15.31
CA ALA A 69 -7.54 -11.85 -16.67
C ALA A 69 -9.02 -12.26 -16.80
N GLY A 70 -9.87 -11.30 -17.18
CA GLY A 70 -11.14 -11.62 -17.81
C GLY A 70 -10.92 -12.19 -19.21
#